data_AF-X6MQW8-F1
#
_entry.id   AF-X6MQW8-F1
#
_cell.length_a   1.000
_cell.length_b   1.000
_cell.length_c   1.000
_cell.angle_alpha   90.00
_cell.angle_beta   90.00
_cell.angle_gamma   90.00
#
_symmetry.space_group_name_H-M   'P 1'
#
loop_
_entity.id
_entity.type
_entity.pdbx_description
1 polymer ?
#
loop_
_entity_poly.entity_id
_entity_poly.type
_entity_poly.pdbx_seq_one_letter_code
_entity_poly.pdbx_strand_id
1 'polypeptide(L)'
;MSKKPKKGSKGQKKKEAEEKRRQQEELLRLKQEEERKQQEELERQKREQEERERLLREQLKQEEILRLTQEKEEDNTWTQSREEDLKRLIEEEVRTNEWNKHLQCNSKIDIKHEKELNDFMSIWTDNKTIISTALKDLMDRIDPIIEECDEGLALLPDIQDMELESLCSDNLLRGRYFACKYEEIFDIVLTKLHILTSKCLSHEHFSSVHQRNETTGMEESYQCVVKSNVFWCLWSSAMTNVFKNIKIEFNKASIAIELPKQVAMKAQMPLSCHVICTYTFL
;
A
#
# COMPACT_ATOMS: atom_id res chain seq x y z
N MET A 1 -68.83 -106.82 -54.23
CA MET A 1 -68.68 -105.68 -53.30
C MET A 1 -67.34 -105.00 -53.59
N SER A 2 -67.33 -103.69 -53.86
CA SER A 2 -66.45 -102.71 -53.20
C SER A 2 -66.55 -101.34 -53.86
N LYS A 3 -66.84 -100.34 -53.02
CA LYS A 3 -67.17 -98.95 -53.33
C LYS A 3 -65.90 -98.14 -53.65
N LYS A 4 -65.96 -97.28 -54.67
CA LYS A 4 -64.95 -96.25 -54.97
C LYS A 4 -65.22 -94.96 -54.16
N PRO A 5 -64.17 -94.19 -53.79
CA PRO A 5 -64.27 -93.13 -52.79
C PRO A 5 -64.59 -91.73 -53.38
N LYS A 6 -65.30 -90.92 -52.58
CA LYS A 6 -65.60 -89.49 -52.84
C LYS A 6 -64.36 -88.62 -52.61
N LYS A 7 -63.89 -87.93 -53.65
CA LYS A 7 -62.97 -86.78 -53.56
C LYS A 7 -63.79 -85.49 -53.56
N GLY A 8 -63.68 -84.67 -52.51
CA GLY A 8 -64.25 -83.32 -52.51
C GLY A 8 -64.19 -82.60 -51.17
N SER A 9 -63.01 -82.09 -50.75
CA SER A 9 -62.91 -81.10 -49.65
C SER A 9 -61.62 -80.25 -49.67
N LYS A 10 -61.07 -79.92 -50.84
CA LYS A 10 -59.86 -79.05 -50.95
C LYS A 10 -60.15 -77.56 -51.21
N GLY A 11 -61.41 -77.19 -51.51
CA GLY A 11 -61.78 -75.81 -51.86
C GLY A 11 -62.17 -74.89 -50.70
N GLN A 12 -62.69 -75.45 -49.59
CA GLN A 12 -63.29 -74.65 -48.51
C GLN A 12 -62.25 -74.12 -47.51
N LYS A 13 -61.20 -74.90 -47.20
CA LYS A 13 -60.06 -74.47 -46.35
C LYS A 13 -59.19 -73.35 -46.95
N LYS A 14 -59.26 -73.13 -48.27
CA LYS A 14 -58.46 -72.08 -48.96
C LYS A 14 -59.11 -70.69 -48.84
N LYS A 15 -60.46 -70.63 -48.87
CA LYS A 15 -61.20 -69.36 -48.72
C LYS A 15 -61.15 -68.81 -47.29
N GLU A 16 -61.29 -69.67 -46.29
CA GLU A 16 -61.26 -69.25 -44.88
C GLU A 16 -59.87 -68.78 -44.43
N ALA A 17 -58.80 -69.34 -45.00
CA ALA A 17 -57.43 -68.88 -44.78
C ALA A 17 -57.12 -67.54 -45.46
N GLU A 18 -57.71 -67.28 -46.63
CA GLU A 18 -57.56 -66.01 -47.36
C GLU A 18 -58.36 -64.87 -46.71
N GLU A 19 -59.54 -65.17 -46.16
CA GLU A 19 -60.37 -64.23 -45.41
C GLU A 19 -59.75 -63.86 -44.04
N LYS A 20 -59.18 -64.84 -43.32
CA LYS A 20 -58.36 -64.54 -42.12
C LYS A 20 -57.13 -63.69 -42.44
N ARG A 21 -56.49 -63.90 -43.61
CA ARG A 21 -55.33 -63.09 -44.01
C ARG A 21 -55.73 -61.65 -44.34
N ARG A 22 -56.88 -61.44 -44.99
CA ARG A 22 -57.44 -60.10 -45.23
C ARG A 22 -57.80 -59.39 -43.93
N GLN A 23 -58.45 -60.07 -42.99
CA GLN A 23 -58.79 -59.49 -41.68
C GLN A 23 -57.53 -59.13 -40.88
N GLN A 24 -56.47 -59.94 -40.95
CA GLN A 24 -55.19 -59.62 -40.32
C GLN A 24 -54.47 -58.45 -41.00
N GLU A 25 -54.48 -58.36 -42.34
CA GLU A 25 -53.92 -57.22 -43.08
C GLU A 25 -54.69 -55.92 -42.77
N GLU A 26 -56.01 -55.98 -42.63
CA GLU A 26 -56.86 -54.82 -42.31
C GLU A 26 -56.68 -54.37 -40.85
N LEU A 27 -56.59 -55.30 -39.90
CA LEU A 27 -56.23 -55.01 -38.50
C LEU A 27 -54.82 -54.44 -38.36
N LEU A 28 -53.86 -54.91 -39.18
CA LEU A 28 -52.50 -54.39 -39.18
C LEU A 28 -52.46 -52.95 -39.70
N ARG A 29 -53.24 -52.63 -40.75
CA ARG A 29 -53.37 -51.26 -41.27
C ARG A 29 -54.02 -50.32 -40.25
N LEU A 30 -55.08 -50.76 -39.57
CA LEU A 30 -55.73 -49.99 -38.51
C LEU A 30 -54.77 -49.67 -37.37
N LYS A 31 -53.97 -50.65 -36.92
CA LYS A 31 -52.94 -50.40 -35.88
C LYS A 31 -51.85 -49.43 -36.34
N GLN A 32 -51.37 -49.55 -37.58
CA GLN A 32 -50.36 -48.63 -38.11
C GLN A 32 -50.89 -47.19 -38.25
N GLU A 33 -52.15 -47.03 -38.62
CA GLU A 33 -52.77 -45.70 -38.73
C GLU A 33 -53.07 -45.09 -37.36
N GLU A 34 -53.43 -45.90 -36.37
CA GLU A 34 -53.62 -45.48 -34.98
C GLU A 34 -52.28 -45.13 -34.30
N GLU A 35 -51.22 -45.92 -34.51
CA GLU A 35 -49.86 -45.59 -34.09
C GLU A 35 -49.37 -44.28 -34.74
N ARG A 36 -49.61 -44.08 -36.04
CA ARG A 36 -49.21 -42.83 -36.73
C ARG A 36 -49.91 -41.61 -36.13
N LYS A 37 -51.22 -41.71 -35.85
CA LYS A 37 -51.98 -40.63 -35.20
C LYS A 37 -51.50 -40.35 -33.78
N GLN A 38 -51.21 -41.40 -33.00
CA GLN A 38 -50.66 -41.23 -31.66
C GLN A 38 -49.29 -40.54 -31.72
N GLN A 39 -48.45 -40.89 -32.68
CA GLN A 39 -47.11 -40.32 -32.82
C GLN A 39 -47.14 -38.86 -33.28
N GLU A 40 -48.05 -38.50 -34.19
CA GLU A 40 -48.29 -37.10 -34.60
C GLU A 40 -48.79 -36.24 -33.43
N GLU A 41 -49.72 -36.75 -32.61
CA GLU A 41 -50.22 -36.04 -31.43
C GLU A 41 -49.13 -35.87 -30.36
N LEU A 42 -48.31 -36.90 -30.13
CA LEU A 42 -47.20 -36.85 -29.16
C LEU A 42 -46.12 -35.86 -29.60
N GLU A 43 -45.81 -35.80 -30.90
CA GLU A 43 -44.86 -34.85 -31.46
C GLU A 43 -45.39 -33.41 -31.42
N ARG A 44 -46.71 -33.23 -31.59
CA ARG A 44 -47.37 -31.93 -31.43
C ARG A 44 -47.32 -31.45 -29.98
N GLN A 45 -47.65 -32.31 -29.03
CA GLN A 45 -47.57 -31.99 -27.59
C GLN A 45 -46.15 -31.66 -27.16
N LYS A 46 -45.16 -32.39 -27.67
CA LYS A 46 -43.75 -32.12 -27.38
C LYS A 46 -43.31 -30.75 -27.92
N ARG A 47 -43.72 -30.38 -29.14
CA ARG A 47 -43.43 -29.05 -29.71
C ARG A 47 -44.09 -27.92 -28.93
N GLU A 48 -45.36 -28.08 -28.55
CA GLU A 48 -46.06 -27.08 -27.73
C GLU A 48 -45.43 -26.93 -26.33
N GLN A 49 -44.93 -28.03 -25.74
CA GLN A 49 -44.26 -27.98 -24.45
C GLN A 49 -42.87 -27.32 -24.55
N GLU A 50 -42.08 -27.65 -25.57
CA GLU A 50 -40.79 -27.00 -25.84
C GLU A 50 -40.94 -25.50 -26.11
N GLU A 51 -41.99 -25.08 -26.85
CA GLU A 51 -42.29 -23.67 -27.09
C GLU A 51 -42.69 -22.93 -25.81
N ARG A 52 -43.51 -23.53 -24.95
CA ARG A 52 -43.86 -22.96 -23.64
C ARG A 52 -42.65 -22.85 -22.73
N GLU A 53 -41.80 -23.87 -22.66
CA GLU A 53 -40.57 -23.82 -21.86
C GLU A 53 -39.62 -22.74 -22.36
N ARG A 54 -39.50 -22.57 -23.68
CA ARG A 54 -38.67 -21.52 -24.27
C ARG A 54 -39.20 -20.14 -23.91
N LEU A 55 -40.50 -19.90 -24.06
CA LEU A 55 -41.15 -18.63 -23.71
C LEU A 55 -40.99 -18.32 -22.22
N LEU A 56 -41.15 -19.32 -21.34
CA LEU A 56 -40.97 -19.15 -19.89
C LEU A 56 -39.51 -18.79 -19.55
N ARG A 57 -38.52 -19.45 -20.16
CA ARG A 57 -37.10 -19.12 -19.96
C ARG A 57 -36.77 -17.71 -20.45
N GLU A 58 -37.33 -17.30 -21.58
CA GLU A 58 -37.15 -15.95 -22.13
C GLU A 58 -37.72 -14.89 -21.17
N GLN A 59 -38.92 -15.13 -20.63
CA GLN A 59 -39.55 -14.25 -19.63
C GLN A 59 -38.73 -14.14 -18.35
N LEU A 60 -38.32 -15.27 -17.76
CA LEU A 60 -37.49 -15.28 -16.55
C LEU A 60 -36.15 -14.57 -16.76
N LYS A 61 -35.55 -14.71 -17.95
CA LYS A 61 -34.31 -14.01 -18.29
C LYS A 61 -34.53 -12.50 -18.38
N GLN A 62 -35.64 -12.05 -18.95
CA GLN A 62 -35.97 -10.62 -19.03
C GLN A 62 -36.24 -10.03 -17.65
N GLU A 63 -36.94 -10.76 -16.78
CA GLU A 63 -37.19 -10.36 -15.40
C GLU A 63 -35.90 -10.26 -14.58
N GLU A 64 -34.99 -11.23 -14.72
CA GLU A 64 -33.67 -11.20 -14.06
C GLU A 64 -32.81 -10.01 -14.55
N ILE A 65 -32.81 -9.74 -15.86
CA ILE A 65 -32.08 -8.58 -16.41
C ILE A 65 -32.64 -7.26 -15.85
N LEU A 66 -33.97 -7.15 -15.74
CA LEU A 66 -34.62 -5.99 -15.14
C LEU A 66 -34.22 -5.82 -13.67
N ARG A 67 -34.25 -6.91 -12.87
CA ARG A 67 -33.81 -6.87 -11.46
C ARG A 67 -32.35 -6.43 -11.34
N LEU A 68 -31.44 -7.03 -12.12
CA LEU A 68 -30.01 -6.71 -12.09
C LEU A 68 -29.73 -5.28 -12.55
N THR A 69 -30.53 -4.74 -13.46
CA THR A 69 -30.38 -3.35 -13.93
C THR A 69 -30.83 -2.38 -12.84
N GLN A 70 -31.93 -2.67 -12.14
CA GLN A 70 -32.37 -1.89 -10.98
C GLN A 70 -31.35 -1.93 -9.84
N GLU A 71 -30.84 -3.11 -9.47
CA GLU A 71 -29.79 -3.26 -8.46
C GLU A 71 -28.53 -2.44 -8.83
N LYS A 72 -28.11 -2.50 -10.11
CA LYS A 72 -26.97 -1.72 -10.58
C LYS A 72 -27.21 -0.21 -10.52
N GLU A 73 -28.41 0.25 -10.83
CA GLU A 73 -28.77 1.67 -10.73
C GLU A 73 -28.75 2.13 -9.27
N GLU A 74 -29.32 1.36 -8.35
CA GLU A 74 -29.27 1.62 -6.92
C GLU A 74 -27.81 1.68 -6.42
N ASP A 75 -26.98 0.68 -6.74
CA ASP A 75 -25.57 0.65 -6.35
C ASP A 75 -24.77 1.85 -6.90
N ASN A 76 -25.06 2.27 -8.13
CA ASN A 76 -24.43 3.46 -8.70
C ASN A 76 -24.81 4.73 -7.93
N THR A 77 -26.07 4.89 -7.52
CA THR A 77 -26.47 6.05 -6.72
C THR A 77 -25.79 6.07 -5.35
N TRP A 78 -25.66 4.91 -4.69
CA TRP A 78 -24.92 4.80 -3.43
C TRP A 78 -23.43 5.12 -3.60
N THR A 79 -22.83 4.63 -4.70
CA THR A 79 -21.41 4.88 -5.01
C THR A 79 -21.17 6.37 -5.25
N GLN A 80 -22.00 7.02 -6.07
CA GLN A 80 -21.91 8.46 -6.34
C GLN A 80 -22.09 9.30 -5.06
N SER A 81 -23.11 8.98 -4.25
CA SER A 81 -23.33 9.67 -2.97
C SER A 81 -22.13 9.53 -2.03
N ARG A 82 -21.50 8.35 -1.96
CA ARG A 82 -20.31 8.13 -1.14
C ARG A 82 -19.09 8.87 -1.66
N GLU A 83 -18.92 8.94 -2.97
CA GLU A 83 -17.84 9.73 -3.59
C GLU A 83 -17.99 11.22 -3.28
N GLU A 84 -19.23 11.75 -3.32
CA GLU A 84 -19.53 13.14 -2.94
C GLU A 84 -19.30 13.39 -1.44
N ASP A 85 -19.73 12.45 -0.59
CA ASP A 85 -19.47 12.52 0.86
C ASP A 85 -17.98 12.52 1.17
N LEU A 86 -17.22 11.64 0.52
CA LEU A 86 -15.77 11.55 0.69
C LEU A 86 -15.08 12.85 0.25
N LYS A 87 -15.45 13.41 -0.91
CA LYS A 87 -14.92 14.69 -1.38
C LYS A 87 -15.17 15.81 -0.37
N ARG A 88 -16.40 15.90 0.16
CA ARG A 88 -16.78 16.89 1.16
C ARG A 88 -15.97 16.74 2.46
N LEU A 89 -15.78 15.52 2.95
CA LEU A 89 -14.98 15.25 4.14
C LEU A 89 -13.52 15.64 3.95
N ILE A 90 -12.94 15.33 2.79
CA ILE A 90 -11.57 15.74 2.44
C ILE A 90 -11.46 17.27 2.40
N GLU A 91 -12.42 17.97 1.79
CA GLU A 91 -12.44 19.44 1.75
C GLU A 91 -12.57 20.07 3.14
N GLU A 92 -13.38 19.47 4.03
CA GLU A 92 -13.55 19.94 5.40
C GLU A 92 -12.29 19.70 6.24
N GLU A 93 -11.62 18.56 6.07
CA GLU A 93 -10.34 18.26 6.71
C GLU A 93 -9.25 19.23 6.26
N VAL A 94 -9.12 19.48 4.95
CA VAL A 94 -8.16 20.45 4.40
C VAL A 94 -8.40 21.84 5.00
N ARG A 95 -9.66 22.30 5.01
CA ARG A 95 -10.03 23.62 5.55
C ARG A 95 -9.74 23.71 7.05
N THR A 96 -10.00 22.64 7.80
CA THR A 96 -9.72 22.58 9.24
C THR A 96 -8.21 22.63 9.49
N ASN A 97 -7.42 21.91 8.70
CA ASN A 97 -5.96 21.94 8.79
C ASN A 97 -5.38 23.31 8.42
N GLU A 98 -5.87 23.95 7.35
CA GLU A 98 -5.48 25.32 6.99
C GLU A 98 -5.82 26.32 8.10
N TRP A 99 -7.01 26.20 8.69
CA TRP A 99 -7.43 27.04 9.80
C TRP A 99 -6.56 26.83 11.04
N ASN A 100 -6.23 25.58 11.37
CA ASN A 100 -5.33 25.25 12.47
C ASN A 100 -3.92 25.80 12.25
N LYS A 101 -3.39 25.70 11.02
CA LYS A 101 -2.10 26.33 10.64
C LYS A 101 -2.14 27.83 10.86
N HIS A 102 -3.23 28.49 10.42
CA HIS A 102 -3.44 29.92 10.61
C HIS A 102 -3.49 30.32 12.08
N LEU A 103 -4.25 29.60 12.90
CA LEU A 103 -4.39 29.85 14.34
C LEU A 103 -3.09 29.66 15.12
N GLN A 104 -2.26 28.69 14.72
CA GLN A 104 -0.98 28.42 15.37
C GLN A 104 0.10 29.44 14.98
N CYS A 105 -0.19 30.39 14.08
CA CYS A 105 0.82 31.22 13.41
C CYS A 105 1.98 30.36 12.90
N ASN A 106 1.67 29.13 12.47
CA ASN A 106 2.69 28.12 12.18
C ASN A 106 3.31 28.53 10.84
N SER A 107 4.52 29.09 10.88
CA SER A 107 5.28 29.49 9.69
C SER A 107 5.88 28.30 8.93
N LYS A 108 5.28 27.11 9.10
CA LYS A 108 5.73 25.88 8.45
C LYS A 108 5.49 26.04 6.95
N ILE A 109 6.55 25.80 6.16
CA ILE A 109 6.53 25.93 4.70
C ILE A 109 5.41 25.08 4.11
N ASP A 110 4.68 25.62 3.14
CA ASP A 110 3.68 24.83 2.43
C ASP A 110 4.32 24.02 1.31
N ILE A 111 4.47 22.72 1.53
CA ILE A 111 5.08 21.78 0.58
C ILE A 111 4.24 21.63 -0.69
N LYS A 112 2.95 21.98 -0.66
CA LYS A 112 2.11 22.02 -1.87
C LYS A 112 2.56 23.11 -2.83
N HIS A 113 3.17 24.18 -2.32
CA HIS A 113 3.70 25.29 -3.09
C HIS A 113 5.19 25.05 -3.40
N GLU A 114 5.46 24.49 -4.58
CA GLU A 114 6.82 24.14 -5.03
C GLU A 114 7.83 25.28 -4.87
N LYS A 115 7.39 26.51 -5.14
CA LYS A 115 8.23 27.70 -4.99
C LYS A 115 8.69 27.90 -3.55
N GLU A 116 7.80 27.77 -2.58
CA GLU A 116 8.14 27.96 -1.16
C GLU A 116 9.11 26.89 -0.68
N LEU A 117 8.91 25.64 -1.09
CA LEU A 117 9.83 24.54 -0.80
C LEU A 117 11.21 24.81 -1.41
N ASN A 118 11.28 25.22 -2.68
CA ASN A 118 12.54 25.54 -3.36
C ASN A 118 13.26 26.75 -2.71
N ASP A 119 12.51 27.79 -2.33
CA ASP A 119 13.03 28.98 -1.66
C ASP A 119 13.60 28.61 -0.27
N PHE A 120 12.87 27.82 0.50
CA PHE A 120 13.34 27.28 1.77
C PHE A 120 14.63 26.47 1.60
N MET A 121 14.64 25.50 0.70
CA MET A 121 15.80 24.65 0.44
C MET A 121 17.02 25.47 0.01
N SER A 122 16.82 26.50 -0.82
CA SER A 122 17.90 27.38 -1.27
C SER A 122 18.53 28.17 -0.11
N ILE A 123 17.71 28.67 0.82
CA ILE A 123 18.19 29.35 2.03
C ILE A 123 18.88 28.36 2.97
N TRP A 124 18.27 27.20 3.15
CA TRP A 124 18.66 26.22 4.16
C TRP A 124 19.94 25.46 3.80
N THR A 125 20.23 25.29 2.51
CA THR A 125 21.49 24.71 2.02
C THR A 125 22.70 25.56 2.41
N ASP A 126 22.52 26.85 2.74
CA ASP A 126 23.63 27.72 3.12
C ASP A 126 24.19 27.36 4.52
N ASN A 127 25.20 26.48 4.53
CA ASN A 127 25.90 26.05 5.74
C ASN A 127 26.80 27.14 6.35
N LYS A 128 26.82 28.37 5.80
CA LYS A 128 27.63 29.47 6.32
C LYS A 128 27.41 29.73 7.80
N THR A 129 26.22 29.55 8.34
CA THR A 129 25.97 29.76 9.77
C THR A 129 26.83 28.84 10.63
N ILE A 130 26.85 27.54 10.33
CA ILE A 130 27.68 26.56 11.05
C ILE A 130 29.16 26.82 10.77
N ILE A 131 29.53 27.09 9.52
CA ILE A 131 30.93 27.28 9.09
C ILE A 131 31.55 28.57 9.65
N SER A 132 30.78 29.65 9.74
CA SER A 132 31.25 30.95 10.25
C SER A 132 31.21 31.05 11.78
N THR A 133 30.47 30.16 12.46
CA THR A 133 30.46 30.10 13.92
C THR A 133 31.89 29.88 14.44
N ALA A 134 32.37 30.84 15.23
CA ALA A 134 33.65 30.77 15.89
C ALA A 134 33.65 29.57 16.85
N LEU A 135 34.77 28.84 16.91
CA LEU A 135 34.87 27.64 17.74
C LEU A 135 34.47 27.91 19.19
N LYS A 136 34.85 29.06 19.75
CA LYS A 136 34.54 29.45 21.13
C LYS A 136 33.04 29.51 21.45
N ASP A 137 32.21 29.87 20.47
CA ASP A 137 30.76 30.03 20.64
C ASP A 137 29.99 28.78 20.19
N LEU A 138 30.70 27.75 19.71
CA LEU A 138 30.10 26.57 19.09
C LEU A 138 29.20 25.80 20.05
N MET A 139 29.61 25.65 21.31
CA MET A 139 28.88 24.87 22.31
C MET A 139 27.47 25.43 22.57
N ASP A 140 27.33 26.76 22.60
CA ASP A 140 26.05 27.45 22.79
C ASP A 140 25.16 27.40 21.53
N ARG A 141 25.74 27.07 20.38
CA ARG A 141 25.06 26.97 19.09
C ARG A 141 24.62 25.56 18.72
N ILE A 142 25.02 24.54 19.48
CA ILE A 142 24.66 23.14 19.17
C ILE A 142 23.14 22.98 19.18
N ASP A 143 22.46 23.39 20.26
CA ASP A 143 21.00 23.25 20.37
C ASP A 143 20.24 23.93 19.22
N PRO A 144 20.50 25.21 18.87
CA PRO A 144 19.89 25.86 17.71
C PRO A 144 20.16 25.18 16.37
N ILE A 145 21.37 24.66 16.14
CA ILE A 145 21.72 23.98 14.88
C ILE A 145 20.95 22.65 14.76
N ILE A 146 20.83 21.92 15.86
CA ILE A 146 20.05 20.66 15.88
C ILE A 146 18.55 20.95 15.74
N GLU A 147 18.05 22.04 16.30
CA GLU A 147 16.68 22.50 16.09
C GLU A 147 16.40 22.82 14.62
N GLU A 148 17.30 23.53 13.94
CA GLU A 148 17.21 23.80 12.51
C GLU A 148 17.17 22.49 11.68
N CYS A 149 17.90 21.46 12.10
CA CYS A 149 17.86 20.14 11.48
C CYS A 149 16.52 19.42 11.74
N ASP A 150 15.98 19.53 12.97
CA ASP A 150 14.69 18.94 13.35
C ASP A 150 13.54 19.55 12.56
N GLU A 151 13.55 20.88 12.39
CA GLU A 151 12.56 21.61 11.58
C GLU A 151 12.54 21.14 10.12
N GLY A 152 13.72 20.93 9.53
CA GLY A 152 13.80 20.40 8.17
C GLY A 152 13.34 18.95 8.04
N LEU A 153 13.67 18.08 9.01
CA LEU A 153 13.15 16.71 9.03
C LEU A 153 11.64 16.66 9.27
N ALA A 154 11.06 17.65 9.97
CA ALA A 154 9.62 17.75 10.18
C ALA A 154 8.83 18.04 8.89
N LEU A 155 9.50 18.36 7.78
CA LEU A 155 8.91 18.51 6.44
C LEU A 155 8.78 17.16 5.70
N LEU A 156 9.56 16.14 6.07
CA LEU A 156 9.60 14.87 5.35
C LEU A 156 8.26 14.12 5.27
N PRO A 157 7.43 14.05 6.34
CA PRO A 157 6.13 13.38 6.27
C PRO A 157 5.21 14.02 5.22
N ASP A 158 5.13 15.35 5.22
CA ASP A 158 4.31 16.10 4.29
C ASP A 158 4.82 15.94 2.83
N ILE A 159 6.13 15.80 2.61
CA ILE A 159 6.70 15.49 1.27
C ILE A 159 6.34 14.07 0.82
N GLN A 160 6.40 13.11 1.74
CA GLN A 160 6.04 11.72 1.48
C GLN A 160 4.54 11.59 1.13
N ASP A 161 3.67 12.32 1.82
CA ASP A 161 2.24 12.39 1.51
C ASP A 161 2.01 12.94 0.08
N MET A 162 2.75 13.98 -0.31
CA MET A 162 2.66 14.54 -1.66
C MET A 162 3.21 13.60 -2.75
N GLU A 163 4.23 12.81 -2.44
CA GLU A 163 4.71 11.74 -3.31
C GLU A 163 3.62 10.67 -3.51
N LEU A 164 3.01 10.18 -2.42
CA LEU A 164 1.92 9.21 -2.44
C LEU A 164 0.70 9.72 -3.22
N GLU A 165 0.26 10.96 -2.98
CA GLU A 165 -0.85 11.58 -3.70
C GLU A 165 -0.56 11.67 -5.22
N SER A 166 0.69 11.97 -5.57
CA SER A 166 1.14 12.04 -6.96
C SER A 166 1.13 10.67 -7.64
N LEU A 167 1.50 9.61 -6.93
CA LEU A 167 1.44 8.23 -7.41
C LEU A 167 -0.01 7.76 -7.58
N CYS A 168 -0.90 8.06 -6.63
CA CYS A 168 -2.33 7.75 -6.73
C CYS A 168 -3.02 8.48 -7.89
N SER A 169 -2.47 9.62 -8.32
CA SER A 169 -2.98 10.43 -9.44
C SER A 169 -2.28 10.14 -10.78
N ASP A 170 -1.49 9.05 -10.88
CA ASP A 170 -0.68 8.69 -12.06
C ASP A 170 0.29 9.79 -12.56
N ASN A 171 0.65 10.75 -11.69
CA ASN A 171 1.58 11.83 -12.02
C ASN A 171 3.01 11.47 -11.58
N LEU A 172 3.62 10.55 -12.33
CA LEU A 172 4.96 10.01 -12.02
C LEU A 172 6.06 11.08 -11.97
N LEU A 173 5.97 12.13 -12.79
CA LEU A 173 6.96 13.22 -12.77
C LEU A 173 6.91 14.00 -11.46
N ARG A 174 5.70 14.30 -10.97
CA ARG A 174 5.51 14.98 -9.70
C ARG A 174 5.92 14.10 -8.51
N GLY A 175 5.60 12.80 -8.56
CA GLY A 175 6.07 11.85 -7.55
C GLY A 175 7.59 11.81 -7.46
N ARG A 176 8.28 11.70 -8.61
CA ARG A 176 9.75 11.74 -8.65
C ARG A 176 10.34 13.06 -8.14
N TYR A 177 9.69 14.19 -8.42
CA TYR A 177 10.13 15.47 -7.89
C TYR A 177 10.13 15.47 -6.36
N PHE A 178 9.05 15.01 -5.72
CA PHE A 178 8.97 14.95 -4.26
C PHE A 178 9.93 13.93 -3.66
N ALA A 179 10.13 12.77 -4.30
CA ALA A 179 11.15 11.81 -3.90
C ALA A 179 12.56 12.43 -3.90
N CYS A 180 12.91 13.18 -4.94
CA CYS A 180 14.19 13.89 -4.98
C CYS A 180 14.31 14.96 -3.89
N LYS A 181 13.23 15.69 -3.57
CA LYS A 181 13.22 16.68 -2.47
C LYS A 181 13.36 16.04 -1.10
N TYR A 182 12.79 14.86 -0.90
CA TYR A 182 12.99 14.07 0.30
C TYR A 182 14.48 13.74 0.51
N GLU A 183 15.14 13.21 -0.52
CA GLU A 183 16.57 12.89 -0.48
C GLU A 183 17.43 14.15 -0.25
N GLU A 184 17.12 15.25 -0.94
CA GLU A 184 17.85 16.51 -0.82
C GLU A 184 17.81 17.09 0.61
N ILE A 185 16.65 17.06 1.26
CA ILE A 185 16.51 17.50 2.66
C ILE A 185 17.37 16.63 3.58
N PHE A 186 17.31 15.31 3.39
CA PHE A 186 18.04 14.36 4.20
C PHE A 186 19.57 14.58 4.08
N ASP A 187 20.06 14.80 2.85
CA ASP A 187 21.46 15.07 2.58
C ASP A 187 21.93 16.40 3.19
N ILE A 188 21.10 17.44 3.17
CA ILE A 188 21.40 18.72 3.84
C ILE A 188 21.55 18.52 5.35
N VAL A 189 20.61 17.80 5.99
CA VAL A 189 20.68 17.51 7.43
C VAL A 189 21.94 16.73 7.77
N LEU A 190 22.22 15.65 7.04
CA LEU A 190 23.44 14.86 7.22
C LEU A 190 24.69 15.72 7.11
N THR A 191 24.75 16.59 6.10
CA THR A 191 25.87 17.48 5.88
C THR A 191 26.05 18.46 7.05
N LYS A 192 24.97 19.09 7.53
CA LYS A 192 25.00 19.98 8.70
C LYS A 192 25.50 19.26 9.96
N LEU A 193 24.98 18.06 10.22
CA LEU A 193 25.39 17.25 11.37
C LEU A 193 26.86 16.82 11.27
N HIS A 194 27.35 16.45 10.09
CA HIS A 194 28.76 16.13 9.88
C HIS A 194 29.68 17.34 10.11
N ILE A 195 29.33 18.51 9.57
CA ILE A 195 30.11 19.75 9.77
C ILE A 195 30.13 20.12 11.25
N LEU A 196 28.96 20.10 11.92
CA LEU A 196 28.83 20.39 13.35
C LEU A 196 29.73 19.45 14.17
N THR A 197 29.68 18.15 13.87
CA THR A 197 30.47 17.13 14.59
C THR A 197 31.95 17.36 14.40
N SER A 198 32.41 17.55 13.16
CA SER A 198 33.82 17.81 12.85
C SER A 198 34.34 19.05 13.60
N LYS A 199 33.53 20.11 13.65
CA LYS A 199 33.86 21.32 14.43
C LYS A 199 33.89 21.07 15.93
N CYS A 200 32.93 20.32 16.47
CA CYS A 200 32.90 19.98 17.90
C CYS A 200 34.12 19.15 18.30
N LEU A 201 34.52 18.17 17.48
CA LEU A 201 35.73 17.36 17.70
C LEU A 201 37.01 18.22 17.71
N SER A 202 37.03 19.32 16.96
CA SER A 202 38.13 20.28 16.92
C SER A 202 38.10 21.32 18.06
N HIS A 203 36.98 21.43 18.77
CA HIS A 203 36.79 22.40 19.86
C HIS A 203 37.58 21.98 21.11
N GLU A 204 38.10 22.96 21.86
CA GLU A 204 38.91 22.73 23.07
C GLU A 204 38.20 21.82 24.09
N HIS A 205 36.88 21.93 24.22
CA HIS A 205 36.07 21.08 25.10
C HIS A 205 36.25 19.57 24.84
N PHE A 206 36.46 19.18 23.58
CA PHE A 206 36.63 17.78 23.17
C PHE A 206 38.09 17.43 22.86
N SER A 207 38.87 18.36 22.29
CA SER A 207 40.27 18.12 21.92
C SER A 207 41.23 18.13 23.12
N SER A 208 40.91 18.89 24.18
CA SER A 208 41.73 18.90 25.40
C SER A 208 41.60 17.61 26.22
N VAL A 209 40.57 16.80 25.99
CA VAL A 209 40.38 15.49 26.66
C VAL A 209 41.60 14.59 26.48
N HIS A 210 42.19 14.57 25.28
CA HIS A 210 43.42 13.79 25.02
C HIS A 210 44.64 14.33 25.79
N GLN A 211 44.70 15.64 26.03
CA GLN A 211 45.84 16.33 26.65
C GLN A 211 45.82 16.28 28.18
N ARG A 212 44.64 16.12 28.81
CA ARG A 212 44.48 16.10 30.28
C ARG A 212 44.83 14.77 30.94
N ASN A 213 45.21 13.78 30.15
CA ASN A 213 45.43 12.39 30.56
C ASN A 213 46.53 12.16 31.61
N GLU A 214 47.43 13.11 31.83
CA GLU A 214 48.63 12.84 32.63
C GLU A 214 48.44 13.00 34.14
N THR A 215 47.34 13.60 34.63
CA THR A 215 47.28 14.02 36.05
C THR A 215 46.05 13.63 36.88
N THR A 216 44.87 13.34 36.31
CA THR A 216 43.63 13.31 37.12
C THR A 216 42.73 12.07 37.03
N GLY A 217 42.92 11.18 36.05
CA GLY A 217 42.08 9.99 35.89
C GLY A 217 40.73 10.32 35.24
N MET A 218 40.48 9.67 34.10
CA MET A 218 39.24 9.66 33.30
C MET A 218 38.40 10.95 33.33
N GLU A 219 38.84 11.95 32.58
CA GLU A 219 37.95 13.04 32.15
C GLU A 219 37.29 12.62 30.83
N GLU A 220 36.00 12.32 30.89
CA GLU A 220 35.14 12.15 29.71
C GLU A 220 34.44 13.48 29.41
N SER A 221 34.31 13.82 28.13
CA SER A 221 33.45 14.93 27.67
C SER A 221 32.30 14.35 26.86
N TYR A 222 31.08 14.78 27.14
CA TYR A 222 29.92 14.37 26.36
C TYR A 222 28.99 15.56 26.10
N GLN A 223 28.34 15.55 24.94
CA GLN A 223 27.25 16.45 24.59
C GLN A 223 26.13 15.63 23.97
N CYS A 224 24.88 15.96 24.26
CA CYS A 224 23.74 15.24 23.69
C CYS A 224 22.53 16.17 23.63
N VAL A 225 21.95 16.25 22.44
CA VAL A 225 20.79 17.05 22.08
C VAL A 225 19.76 16.13 21.45
N VAL A 226 18.54 16.22 21.96
CA VAL A 226 17.41 15.39 21.55
C VAL A 226 16.28 16.31 21.15
N LYS A 227 15.83 16.15 19.91
CA LYS A 227 14.68 16.81 19.32
C LYS A 227 13.72 15.73 18.79
N SER A 228 12.64 16.14 18.13
CA SER A 228 11.55 15.22 17.75
C SER A 228 12.01 14.14 16.76
N ASN A 229 12.82 14.54 15.77
CA ASN A 229 13.30 13.73 14.65
C ASN A 229 14.83 13.56 14.64
N VAL A 230 15.57 14.24 15.53
CA VAL A 230 17.03 14.23 15.55
C VAL A 230 17.57 13.89 16.94
N PHE A 231 18.46 12.88 17.01
CA PHE A 231 19.22 12.52 18.20
C PHE A 231 20.71 12.69 17.91
N TRP A 232 21.29 13.80 18.36
CA TRP A 232 22.71 14.07 18.14
C TRP A 232 23.46 14.00 19.45
N CYS A 233 24.42 13.06 19.55
CA CYS A 233 25.25 12.94 20.75
C CYS A 233 26.73 12.74 20.36
N LEU A 234 27.62 13.23 21.22
CA LEU A 234 29.06 13.23 21.01
C LEU A 234 29.75 12.82 22.30
N TRP A 235 30.76 11.97 22.22
CA TRP A 235 31.47 11.46 23.40
C TRP A 235 32.96 11.36 23.15
N SER A 236 33.76 12.08 23.93
CA SER A 236 35.21 11.99 23.91
C SER A 236 35.69 11.42 25.22
N SER A 237 36.69 10.53 25.15
CA SER A 237 37.33 9.99 26.32
C SER A 237 38.80 9.81 26.10
N ALA A 238 39.56 10.06 27.17
CA ALA A 238 41.00 9.93 27.21
C ALA A 238 41.45 8.51 27.62
N MET A 239 40.53 7.55 27.74
CA MET A 239 40.79 6.22 28.30
C MET A 239 42.00 5.50 27.69
N THR A 240 43.04 5.31 28.51
CA THR A 240 44.26 4.58 28.13
C THR A 240 44.19 3.08 28.43
N ASN A 241 43.23 2.62 29.24
CA ASN A 241 43.17 1.26 29.79
C ASN A 241 41.78 0.61 29.66
N VAL A 242 41.34 0.38 28.43
CA VAL A 242 40.06 -0.27 28.15
C VAL A 242 40.23 -1.80 28.05
N PHE A 243 39.95 -2.51 29.14
CA PHE A 243 40.08 -3.99 29.19
C PHE A 243 38.78 -4.75 28.88
N LYS A 244 37.64 -4.04 28.78
CA LYS A 244 36.28 -4.58 28.57
C LYS A 244 35.52 -3.70 27.57
N ASN A 245 34.36 -4.14 27.12
CA ASN A 245 33.45 -3.28 26.37
C ASN A 245 33.03 -2.08 27.24
N ILE A 246 32.91 -0.91 26.61
CA ILE A 246 32.46 0.31 27.28
C ILE A 246 31.00 0.51 26.94
N LYS A 247 30.17 0.70 27.96
CA LYS A 247 28.79 1.12 27.79
C LYS A 247 28.71 2.63 27.96
N ILE A 248 28.31 3.34 26.91
CA ILE A 248 28.06 4.78 26.92
C ILE A 248 26.55 4.97 27.03
N GLU A 249 26.10 5.64 28.09
CA GLU A 249 24.68 5.90 28.33
C GLU A 249 24.33 7.36 28.05
N PHE A 250 23.58 7.59 26.97
CA PHE A 250 23.02 8.89 26.64
C PHE A 250 21.65 9.02 27.28
N ASN A 251 21.63 9.32 28.58
CA ASN A 251 20.38 9.37 29.39
C ASN A 251 19.31 10.31 28.79
N LYS A 252 19.72 11.45 28.22
CA LYS A 252 18.78 12.37 27.53
C LYS A 252 18.10 11.72 26.33
N ALA A 253 18.81 10.84 25.61
CA ALA A 253 18.30 10.13 24.45
C ALA A 253 17.68 8.77 24.80
N SER A 254 17.81 8.30 26.04
CA SER A 254 17.48 6.93 26.44
C SER A 254 18.18 5.87 25.58
N ILE A 255 19.37 6.19 25.04
CA ILE A 255 20.18 5.30 24.20
C ILE A 255 21.40 4.83 25.00
N ALA A 256 21.69 3.54 24.94
CA ALA A 256 22.94 2.98 25.42
C ALA A 256 23.72 2.35 24.26
N ILE A 257 24.98 2.74 24.10
CA ILE A 257 25.86 2.23 23.05
C ILE A 257 26.97 1.42 23.72
N GLU A 258 27.09 0.16 23.33
CA GLU A 258 28.19 -0.69 23.77
C GLU A 258 29.31 -0.67 22.72
N LEU A 259 30.44 -0.06 23.06
CA LEU A 259 31.63 -0.05 22.23
C LEU A 259 32.45 -1.33 22.47
N PRO A 260 32.70 -2.14 21.42
CA PRO A 260 33.59 -3.28 21.53
C PRO A 260 34.98 -2.82 21.97
N LYS A 261 35.62 -3.60 22.85
CA LYS A 261 36.98 -3.35 23.35
C LYS A 261 37.97 -2.99 22.23
N GLN A 262 37.91 -3.66 21.08
CA GLN A 262 38.83 -3.44 19.96
C GLN A 262 38.72 -2.03 19.35
N VAL A 263 37.52 -1.44 19.36
CA VAL A 263 37.26 -0.08 18.88
C VAL A 263 37.72 0.92 19.94
N ALA A 264 37.36 0.67 21.20
CA ALA A 264 37.73 1.52 22.32
C ALA A 264 39.24 1.59 22.57
N MET A 265 39.98 0.48 22.39
CA MET A 265 41.44 0.47 22.50
C MET A 265 42.15 1.22 21.35
N LYS A 266 41.52 1.32 20.18
CA LYS A 266 42.04 2.09 19.03
C LYS A 266 41.64 3.56 19.09
N ALA A 267 40.65 3.90 19.91
CA ALA A 267 40.19 5.26 20.12
C ALA A 267 41.16 6.02 21.04
N GLN A 268 42.35 6.35 20.52
CA GLN A 268 43.19 7.40 21.10
C GLN A 268 42.69 8.81 20.73
N MET A 269 41.57 8.89 20.01
CA MET A 269 40.92 10.09 19.50
C MET A 269 39.44 10.10 19.90
N PRO A 270 38.81 11.28 20.02
CA PRO A 270 37.38 11.41 20.33
C PRO A 270 36.50 10.64 19.32
N LEU A 271 35.48 9.93 19.82
CA LEU A 271 34.55 9.15 19.00
C LEU A 271 33.22 9.91 18.85
N SER A 272 32.66 9.98 17.66
CA SER A 272 31.30 10.52 17.47
C SER A 272 30.32 9.41 17.12
N CYS A 273 29.09 9.52 17.61
CA CYS A 273 28.00 8.64 17.23
C CYS A 273 26.79 9.47 16.84
N HIS A 274 26.28 9.28 15.63
CA HIS A 274 25.08 9.96 15.15
C HIS A 274 23.95 8.95 15.05
N VAL A 275 22.82 9.25 15.68
CA VAL A 275 21.59 8.46 15.55
C VAL A 275 20.53 9.37 14.94
N ILE A 276 20.28 9.20 13.65
CA ILE A 276 19.21 9.93 12.97
C ILE A 276 18.02 8.98 12.93
N CYS A 277 16.95 9.35 13.62
CA CYS A 277 15.71 8.60 13.64
C CYS A 277 14.74 9.29 12.68
N THR A 278 14.70 8.84 11.43
CA THR A 278 13.57 9.16 10.56
C THR A 278 12.45 8.17 10.89
N TYR A 279 11.32 8.69 11.38
CA TYR A 279 10.11 7.87 11.46
C TYR A 279 9.65 7.61 10.02
N THR A 280 10.01 6.44 9.49
CA THR A 280 9.33 5.86 8.34
C THR A 280 8.11 5.14 8.90
N PHE A 281 6.95 5.79 8.85
CA PHE A 281 5.69 5.06 9.00
C PHE A 281 5.53 4.20 7.74
N LEU A 282 5.75 2.89 7.89
CA LEU A 282 5.23 1.86 7.00
C LEU A 282 3.92 1.33 7.58
#